data_AF-F7SA39-F1
#
_entry.id   AF-F7SA39-F1
#
_cell.length_a   1.000
_cell.length_b   1.000
_cell.length_c   1.000
_cell.angle_alpha   90.00
_cell.angle_beta   90.00
_cell.angle_gamma   90.00
#
_symmetry.space_group_name_H-M   'P 1'
#
loop_
_entity.id
_entity.type
_entity.pdbx_description
1 polymer ?
#
loop_
_entity_poly.entity_id
_entity_poly.type
_entity_poly.pdbx_seq_one_letter_code
_entity_poly.pdbx_strand_id
1 'polypeptide(L)'
;MKIDARHVETFLADPGRARFVLVYGPDTSLVAERARRLAKLVAGSLDDPFRLTELDADTAERLPEEAGAQAFGGGRRVVLLRDAGDRQVAPVEAALEGKGDALIVAIGGDLPG
;
A
#
# COMPACT_ATOMS: atom_id res chain seq x y z
N MET A 1 -10.12 5.09 -8.16
CA MET A 1 -10.39 4.39 -9.44
C MET A 1 -10.45 2.90 -9.14
N LYS A 2 -11.49 2.19 -9.60
CA LYS A 2 -11.55 0.72 -9.51
C LYS A 2 -10.90 0.13 -10.76
N ILE A 3 -10.18 -0.99 -10.61
CA ILE A 3 -9.48 -1.66 -11.69
C ILE A 3 -10.22 -2.96 -12.00
N ASP A 4 -10.71 -3.10 -13.23
CA ASP A 4 -11.34 -4.34 -13.68
C ASP A 4 -10.31 -5.46 -13.77
N ALA A 5 -10.77 -6.71 -13.58
CA ALA A 5 -9.91 -7.90 -13.56
C ALA A 5 -8.94 -7.99 -14.75
N ARG A 6 -9.39 -7.60 -15.95
CA ARG A 6 -8.59 -7.61 -17.18
C ARG A 6 -7.41 -6.62 -17.20
N HIS A 7 -7.41 -5.62 -16.32
CA HIS A 7 -6.40 -4.57 -16.24
C HIS A 7 -5.49 -4.70 -14.99
N VAL A 8 -5.76 -5.68 -14.12
CA VAL A 8 -5.00 -5.90 -12.88
C VAL A 8 -3.53 -6.14 -13.18
N GLU A 9 -3.21 -7.03 -14.11
CA GLU A 9 -1.81 -7.36 -14.44
C GLU A 9 -1.04 -6.16 -15.01
N THR A 10 -1.70 -5.33 -15.83
CA THR A 10 -1.08 -4.09 -16.35
C THR A 10 -0.79 -3.13 -15.21
N PHE A 11 -1.72 -2.96 -14.28
CA PHE A 11 -1.51 -2.09 -13.13
C PHE A 11 -0.43 -2.61 -12.16
N LEU A 12 -0.37 -3.93 -11.95
CA LEU A 12 0.67 -4.56 -11.12
C LEU A 12 2.06 -4.50 -11.76
N ALA A 13 2.15 -4.17 -13.06
CA ALA A 13 3.41 -3.92 -13.75
C ALA A 13 3.84 -2.44 -13.70
N ASP A 14 2.89 -1.51 -13.62
CA ASP A 14 3.13 -0.08 -13.43
C ASP A 14 1.93 0.61 -12.75
N PRO A 15 2.02 0.93 -11.44
CA PRO A 15 0.98 1.67 -10.73
C PRO A 15 1.01 3.18 -10.98
N GLY A 16 1.95 3.66 -11.80
CA GLY A 16 2.16 5.08 -12.10
C GLY A 16 2.34 5.92 -10.84
N ARG A 17 1.51 6.97 -10.73
CA ARG A 17 1.57 7.95 -9.64
C ARG A 17 0.59 7.67 -8.49
N ALA A 18 -0.03 6.50 -8.45
CA ALA A 18 -0.98 6.15 -7.38
C ALA A 18 -0.29 6.25 -6.01
N ARG A 19 -0.82 7.07 -5.09
CA ARG A 19 -0.32 7.18 -3.70
C ARG A 19 -0.96 6.17 -2.75
N PHE A 20 -2.11 5.64 -3.12
CA PHE A 20 -2.82 4.62 -2.35
C PHE A 20 -3.37 3.56 -3.30
N VAL A 21 -3.22 2.29 -2.91
CA VAL A 21 -3.79 1.14 -3.59
C VAL A 21 -4.40 0.23 -2.53
N LEU A 22 -5.67 -0.09 -2.70
CA LEU A 22 -6.35 -1.11 -1.92
C LEU A 22 -6.42 -2.40 -2.74
N VAL A 23 -5.83 -3.46 -2.20
CA VAL A 23 -5.97 -4.82 -2.72
C VAL A 23 -6.91 -5.57 -1.79
N TYR A 24 -8.05 -6.00 -2.30
CA TYR A 24 -9.12 -6.57 -1.49
C TYR A 24 -9.76 -7.78 -2.17
N GLY A 25 -10.38 -8.65 -1.37
CA GLY A 25 -11.10 -9.82 -1.87
C GLY A 25 -11.09 -11.00 -0.89
N PRO A 26 -11.87 -12.06 -1.19
CA PRO A 26 -12.03 -13.21 -0.30
C PRO A 26 -10.81 -14.14 -0.26
N ASP A 27 -9.95 -14.11 -1.28
CA ASP A 27 -8.72 -14.92 -1.33
C ASP A 27 -7.55 -14.14 -0.70
N THR A 28 -7.32 -14.40 0.59
CA THR A 28 -6.29 -13.75 1.39
C THR A 28 -4.87 -14.01 0.87
N SER A 29 -4.64 -15.16 0.24
CA SER A 29 -3.32 -15.51 -0.31
C SER A 29 -3.05 -14.70 -1.58
N LEU A 30 -4.03 -14.61 -2.47
CA LEU A 30 -3.92 -13.88 -3.72
C LEU A 30 -3.81 -12.35 -3.49
N VAL A 31 -4.58 -11.79 -2.56
CA VAL A 31 -4.48 -10.35 -2.24
C VAL A 31 -3.13 -10.03 -1.62
N ALA A 32 -2.61 -10.88 -0.73
CA ALA A 32 -1.30 -10.69 -0.12
C ALA A 32 -0.17 -10.80 -1.16
N GLU A 33 -0.25 -11.77 -2.08
CA GLU A 33 0.71 -11.94 -3.16
C GLU A 33 0.77 -10.70 -4.05
N ARG A 34 -0.39 -10.20 -4.50
CA ARG A 34 -0.48 -9.00 -5.36
C ARG A 34 0.03 -7.76 -4.67
N ALA A 35 -0.33 -7.57 -3.40
CA ALA A 35 0.15 -6.44 -2.60
C ALA A 35 1.67 -6.46 -2.43
N ARG A 36 2.27 -7.62 -2.14
CA ARG A 36 3.73 -7.78 -2.03
C ARG A 36 4.44 -7.61 -3.37
N ARG A 37 3.87 -8.09 -4.46
CA ARG A 37 4.41 -7.88 -5.81
C ARG A 37 4.45 -6.38 -6.14
N LEU A 38 3.38 -5.66 -5.86
CA LEU A 38 3.31 -4.21 -6.04
C LEU A 38 4.31 -3.47 -5.16
N ALA A 39 4.40 -3.85 -3.88
CA ALA A 39 5.37 -3.28 -2.95
C ALA A 39 6.80 -3.48 -3.45
N LYS A 40 7.17 -4.70 -3.86
CA LYS A 40 8.50 -5.03 -4.39
C LYS A 40 8.83 -4.25 -5.65
N LEU A 41 7.87 -4.11 -6.56
CA LEU A 41 8.04 -3.33 -7.79
C LEU A 41 8.42 -1.87 -7.49
N VAL A 42 7.73 -1.24 -6.54
CA VAL A 42 7.91 0.18 -6.23
C VAL A 42 9.08 0.45 -5.29
N ALA A 43 9.23 -0.36 -4.24
CA ALA A 43 10.28 -0.25 -3.25
C ALA A 43 11.65 -0.73 -3.78
N GLY A 44 11.65 -1.58 -4.82
CA GLY A 44 12.84 -2.26 -5.35
C GLY A 44 13.32 -3.43 -4.48
N SER A 45 13.08 -3.37 -3.17
CA SER A 45 13.38 -4.43 -2.19
C SER A 45 12.27 -4.49 -1.13
N LEU A 46 12.02 -5.69 -0.60
CA LEU A 46 11.13 -5.88 0.56
C LEU A 46 11.89 -5.92 1.89
N ASP A 47 13.21 -6.05 1.84
CA ASP A 47 14.04 -6.24 3.04
C ASP A 47 14.70 -4.93 3.51
N ASP A 48 14.51 -3.82 2.79
CA ASP A 48 15.08 -2.51 3.12
C ASP A 48 14.07 -1.67 3.93
N PRO A 49 14.32 -1.40 5.22
CA PRO A 49 13.40 -0.66 6.09
C PRO A 49 13.23 0.81 5.70
N PHE A 50 14.15 1.38 4.90
CA PHE A 50 13.99 2.72 4.34
C PHE A 50 13.11 2.73 3.09
N ARG A 51 12.90 1.56 2.45
CA ARG A 51 12.08 1.40 1.25
C ARG A 51 10.71 0.85 1.54
N LEU A 52 10.59 -0.05 2.51
CA LEU A 52 9.35 -0.71 2.88
C LEU A 52 9.17 -0.70 4.39
N THR A 53 7.97 -0.34 4.84
CA THR A 53 7.52 -0.66 6.19
C THR A 53 6.19 -1.39 6.12
N GLU A 54 6.05 -2.45 6.91
CA GLU A 54 4.79 -3.15 7.10
C GLU A 54 4.13 -2.68 8.39
N LEU A 55 2.85 -2.33 8.29
CA LEU A 55 1.96 -2.04 9.42
C LEU A 55 0.79 -3.02 9.35
N ASP A 56 0.10 -3.18 10.46
CA ASP A 56 -1.18 -3.89 10.55
C ASP A 56 -2.27 -2.94 11.05
N ALA A 57 -3.48 -3.48 11.24
CA ALA A 57 -4.63 -2.72 11.70
C ALA A 57 -4.37 -1.99 13.04
N ASP A 58 -3.58 -2.58 13.93
CA ASP A 58 -3.31 -2.10 15.28
C ASP A 58 -2.19 -1.05 15.34
N THR A 59 -1.41 -0.92 14.27
CA THR A 59 -0.28 0.02 14.16
C THR A 59 -0.48 1.09 13.07
N ALA A 60 -1.70 1.15 12.52
CA ALA A 60 -2.05 2.03 11.41
C ALA A 60 -1.96 3.53 11.75
N GLU A 61 -2.02 3.92 13.03
CA GLU A 61 -1.82 5.30 13.47
C GLU A 61 -0.45 5.87 13.11
N ARG A 62 0.54 5.01 12.86
CA ARG A 62 1.89 5.39 12.41
C ARG A 62 1.95 5.68 10.91
N LEU A 63 0.91 5.34 10.15
CA LEU A 63 0.88 5.46 8.70
C LEU A 63 1.26 6.87 8.19
N PRO A 64 0.81 7.99 8.79
CA PRO A 64 1.19 9.32 8.31
C PRO A 64 2.69 9.62 8.48
N GLU A 65 3.28 9.16 9.58
CA GLU A 65 4.73 9.29 9.82
C GLU A 65 5.52 8.46 8.79
N GLU A 66 5.14 7.19 8.63
CA GLU A 66 5.82 6.26 7.73
C GLU A 66 5.69 6.66 6.26
N ALA A 67 4.52 7.17 5.85
CA ALA A 67 4.27 7.63 4.48
C ALA A 67 4.94 8.99 4.18
N GLY A 68 5.21 9.80 5.22
CA GLY A 68 5.95 11.05 5.11
C GLY A 68 7.48 10.88 5.15
N ALA A 69 7.96 9.74 5.64
CA ALA A 69 9.38 9.45 5.75
C ALA A 69 10.05 9.34 4.37
N GLN A 70 11.23 9.96 4.24
CA GLN A 70 12.01 9.90 3.01
C GLN A 70 12.75 8.56 2.88
N ALA A 71 12.73 7.98 1.67
CA ALA A 71 13.59 6.84 1.35
C ALA A 71 15.07 7.28 1.30
N PHE A 72 15.96 6.49 1.91
CA PHE A 72 17.40 6.70 1.76
C PHE A 72 17.87 6.30 0.36
N GLY A 73 18.69 7.15 -0.27
CA GLY A 73 19.22 6.91 -1.62
C GLY A 73 18.26 7.25 -2.77
N GLY A 74 17.16 7.96 -2.50
CA GLY A 74 16.20 8.43 -3.51
C GLY A 74 15.27 7.33 -4.02
N GLY A 75 14.24 7.69 -4.81
CA GLY A 75 13.19 6.76 -5.23
C GLY A 75 12.05 6.66 -4.22
N ARG A 76 11.12 5.73 -4.45
CA ARG A 76 9.80 5.73 -3.80
C ARG A 76 9.73 4.75 -2.64
N ARG A 77 9.27 5.22 -1.47
CA ARG A 77 8.96 4.38 -0.31
C ARG A 77 7.60 3.69 -0.45
N VAL A 78 7.42 2.55 0.19
CA VAL A 78 6.15 1.83 0.29
C VAL A 78 5.80 1.61 1.76
N VAL A 79 4.52 1.77 2.10
CA VAL A 79 3.97 1.30 3.37
C VAL A 79 2.92 0.25 3.07
N LEU A 80 3.14 -0.99 3.52
CA LEU A 80 2.22 -2.10 3.34
C LEU A 80 1.36 -2.24 4.60
N LEU A 81 0.09 -1.88 4.50
CA LEU A 81 -0.89 -1.97 5.59
C LEU A 81 -1.68 -3.27 5.46
N ARG A 82 -1.44 -4.22 6.37
CA ARG A 82 -2.17 -5.49 6.45
C ARG A 82 -3.45 -5.33 7.24
N ASP A 83 -4.41 -6.21 6.98
CA ASP A 83 -5.68 -6.32 7.72
C ASP A 83 -6.47 -5.01 7.79
N ALA A 84 -6.41 -4.21 6.72
CA ALA A 84 -7.08 -2.93 6.64
C ALA A 84 -8.61 -3.08 6.59
N GLY A 85 -9.30 -2.32 7.43
CA GLY A 85 -10.75 -2.16 7.41
C GLY A 85 -11.16 -0.71 7.66
N ASP A 86 -12.44 -0.49 7.99
CA ASP A 86 -13.02 0.86 8.12
C ASP A 86 -12.30 1.74 9.17
N ARG A 87 -11.72 1.12 10.20
CA ARG A 87 -10.98 1.85 11.25
C ARG A 87 -9.71 2.52 10.74
N GLN A 88 -9.18 2.04 9.61
CA GLN A 88 -7.94 2.55 9.02
C GLN A 88 -8.20 3.71 8.03
N VAL A 89 -9.45 4.13 7.81
CA VAL A 89 -9.76 5.27 6.94
C VAL A 89 -9.08 6.55 7.42
N ALA A 90 -9.23 6.91 8.69
CA ALA A 90 -8.66 8.13 9.25
C ALA A 90 -7.11 8.22 9.12
N PRO A 91 -6.32 7.19 9.49
CA PRO A 91 -4.87 7.26 9.29
C PRO A 91 -4.48 7.28 7.80
N VAL A 92 -5.22 6.59 6.92
CA VAL A 92 -5.00 6.65 5.46
C VAL A 92 -5.24 8.06 4.92
N GLU A 93 -6.33 8.71 5.30
CA GLU A 93 -6.63 10.09 4.91
C GLU A 93 -5.53 11.04 5.38
N ALA A 94 -5.14 10.96 6.66
CA ALA A 94 -4.06 11.79 7.21
C ALA A 94 -2.72 11.59 6.46
N ALA A 95 -2.39 10.35 6.10
CA ALA A 95 -1.18 10.06 5.31
C ALA A 95 -1.25 10.65 3.89
N LEU A 96 -2.44 10.66 3.27
CA LEU A 96 -2.66 11.21 1.94
C LEU A 96 -2.68 12.74 1.91
N GLU A 97 -3.11 13.40 2.98
CA GLU A 97 -2.98 14.86 3.14
C GLU A 97 -1.53 15.30 3.31
N GLY A 98 -0.66 14.43 3.81
CA GLY A 98 0.78 14.64 3.92
C GLY A 98 1.48 14.82 2.58
N LYS A 99 2.66 15.47 2.61
CA LYS A 99 3.48 15.81 1.42
C LYS A 99 4.37 14.67 0.89
N GLY A 100 4.40 13.51 1.55
CA GLY A 100 5.22 12.36 1.14
C GLY A 100 4.77 11.75 -0.18
N ASP A 101 5.68 11.12 -0.93
CA ASP A 101 5.38 10.46 -2.20
C ASP A 101 5.23 8.94 -2.09
N ALA A 102 5.28 8.40 -0.87
CA ALA A 102 5.17 6.97 -0.61
C ALA A 102 3.92 6.36 -1.27
N LEU A 103 4.03 5.10 -1.70
CA LEU A 103 2.88 4.28 -2.06
C LEU A 103 2.39 3.55 -0.81
N ILE A 104 1.14 3.80 -0.44
CA ILE A 104 0.45 3.02 0.58
C ILE A 104 -0.28 1.87 -0.13
N VAL A 105 0.04 0.63 0.25
CA VAL A 105 -0.65 -0.58 -0.23
C VAL A 105 -1.42 -1.17 0.93
N ALA A 106 -2.74 -1.06 0.91
CA ALA A 106 -3.62 -1.65 1.92
C ALA A 106 -4.14 -3.01 1.45
N ILE A 107 -4.18 -3.98 2.36
CA ILE A 107 -4.75 -5.30 2.14
C ILE A 107 -6.04 -5.40 2.94
N GLY A 108 -7.17 -5.51 2.26
CA GLY A 108 -8.48 -5.67 2.88
C GLY A 108 -9.09 -7.04 2.60
N GLY A 109 -10.08 -7.41 3.43
CA GLY A 109 -10.95 -8.55 3.16
C GLY A 109 -11.95 -8.27 2.02
N ASP A 110 -12.97 -9.12 1.90
CA ASP A 110 -14.05 -8.88 0.95
C ASP A 110 -14.85 -7.63 1.33
N LEU A 111 -15.18 -6.81 0.33
CA LEU A 111 -15.91 -5.56 0.54
C LEU A 111 -17.34 -5.70 0.01
N PRO A 112 -18.36 -5.31 0.78
CA PRO A 112 -19.72 -5.22 0.26
C PRO A 112 -19.74 -4.19 -0.89
N GLY A 113 -20.25 -4.63 -2.05
CA GLY A 113 -20.35 -3.83 -3.27
C GLY A 113 -21.50 -2.84 -3.28
#